data_AF-A0A429DX33-F1
#
_entry.id   AF-A0A429DX33-F1
#
_cell.length_a   1.000
_cell.length_b   1.000
_cell.length_c   1.000
_cell.angle_alpha   90.00
_cell.angle_beta   90.00
_cell.angle_gamma   90.00
#
_symmetry.space_group_name_H-M   'P 1'
#
loop_
_entity.id
_entity.type
_entity.pdbx_description
1 polymer ?
#
loop_
_entity_poly.entity_id
_entity_poly.type
_entity_poly.pdbx_seq_one_letter_code
_entity_poly.pdbx_strand_id
1 'polypeptide(L)'
;PTPAERDTCRPWLVQELDLLRPTLRAVVVLGAFGWQAALPAFAAGGWTVPRPRPPFAHGGQVTLDAPDGPGLRLFGCFHVSQRNTFTGRLTPEMLRDVLRAAADAAGLPTR
;
A
#
# COMPACT_ATOMS: atom_id res chain seq x y z
N PRO A 1 -1.90 5.64 -16.15
CA PRO A 1 -0.56 5.97 -16.68
C PRO A 1 -0.02 4.81 -17.51
N THR A 2 0.82 5.10 -18.49
CA THR A 2 1.62 4.09 -19.19
C THR A 2 2.67 3.50 -18.24
N PRO A 3 3.24 2.33 -18.54
CA PRO A 3 4.37 1.79 -17.78
C PRO A 3 5.56 2.77 -17.73
N ALA A 4 5.84 3.48 -18.82
CA ALA A 4 6.92 4.47 -18.88
C ALA A 4 6.66 5.66 -17.95
N GLU A 5 5.44 6.19 -17.92
CA GLU A 5 5.05 7.25 -16.97
C GLU A 5 5.17 6.79 -15.52
N ARG A 6 4.68 5.57 -15.22
CA ARG A 6 4.81 4.97 -13.88
C ARG A 6 6.26 4.87 -13.45
N ASP A 7 7.13 4.40 -14.35
CA ASP A 7 8.55 4.20 -14.05
C ASP A 7 9.29 5.53 -13.92
N THR A 8 8.92 6.52 -14.73
CA THR A 8 9.41 7.90 -14.62
C THR A 8 9.00 8.55 -13.30
N CYS A 9 7.80 8.28 -12.80
CA CYS A 9 7.34 8.80 -11.51
C CYS A 9 7.92 8.07 -10.29
N ARG A 10 8.46 6.86 -10.45
CA ARG A 10 8.89 6.01 -9.32
C ARG A 10 9.91 6.65 -8.38
N PRO A 11 10.94 7.39 -8.86
CA PRO A 11 11.93 8.01 -7.97
C PRO A 11 11.30 8.96 -6.94
N TRP A 12 10.23 9.66 -7.31
CA TRP A 12 9.50 10.55 -6.38
C TRP A 12 8.84 9.77 -5.25
N LEU A 13 8.22 8.62 -5.56
CA LEU A 13 7.64 7.75 -4.53
C LEU A 13 8.72 7.15 -3.62
N VAL A 14 9.88 6.77 -4.15
CA VAL A 14 11.00 6.27 -3.32
C VAL A 14 11.47 7.36 -2.36
N GLN A 15 11.67 8.59 -2.87
CA GLN A 15 12.08 9.73 -2.03
C GLN A 15 11.05 10.04 -0.94
N GLU A 16 9.74 9.99 -1.25
CA GLU A 16 8.69 10.15 -0.25
C GLU A 16 8.75 9.06 0.83
N LEU A 17 8.94 7.80 0.42
CA LEU A 17 9.07 6.68 1.35
C LEU A 17 10.31 6.81 2.25
N ASP A 18 11.44 7.27 1.72
CA ASP A 18 12.65 7.51 2.50
C ASP A 18 12.43 8.56 3.60
N LEU A 19 11.70 9.64 3.27
CA LEU A 19 11.34 10.68 4.24
C LEU A 19 10.37 10.18 5.31
N LEU A 20 9.44 9.29 4.96
CA LEU A 20 8.43 8.77 5.88
C LEU A 20 8.94 7.60 6.73
N ARG A 21 9.99 6.89 6.30
CA ARG A 21 10.48 5.65 6.91
C ARG A 21 10.63 5.66 8.44
N PRO A 22 11.10 6.73 9.10
CA PRO A 22 11.24 6.73 10.57
C PRO A 22 9.92 6.48 11.32
N THR A 23 8.81 6.96 10.78
CA THR A 23 7.49 6.93 11.44
C THR A 23 6.45 6.10 10.70
N LEU A 24 6.73 5.68 9.47
CA LEU A 24 5.81 4.87 8.67
C LEU A 24 5.64 3.47 9.31
N ARG A 25 4.39 3.08 9.54
CA ARG A 25 4.01 1.79 10.15
C ARG A 25 3.04 0.99 9.30
N ALA A 26 2.17 1.67 8.57
CA ALA A 26 1.21 1.04 7.66
C ALA A 26 1.04 1.86 6.37
N VAL A 27 0.76 1.17 5.25
CA VAL A 27 0.37 1.78 3.97
C VAL A 27 -0.83 1.05 3.38
N VAL A 28 -1.83 1.80 2.94
CA VAL A 28 -2.95 1.29 2.14
C VAL A 28 -2.69 1.59 0.67
N VAL A 29 -2.64 0.55 -0.16
CA VAL A 29 -2.38 0.67 -1.59
C VAL A 29 -3.67 0.48 -2.38
N LEU A 30 -4.01 1.48 -3.19
CA LEU A 30 -5.28 1.53 -3.92
C LEU A 30 -5.17 0.91 -5.31
N GLY A 31 -5.80 -0.26 -5.47
CA GLY A 31 -5.94 -0.99 -6.73
C GLY A 31 -4.74 -1.86 -7.09
N ALA A 32 -4.98 -2.83 -7.97
CA ALA A 32 -3.97 -3.78 -8.42
C ALA A 32 -2.79 -3.10 -9.13
N PHE A 33 -3.05 -2.04 -9.89
CA PHE A 33 -1.99 -1.27 -10.54
C PHE A 33 -1.07 -0.59 -9.52
N GLY A 34 -1.65 0.08 -8.51
CA GLY A 34 -0.90 0.69 -7.41
C GLY A 34 -0.08 -0.36 -6.65
N TRP A 35 -0.67 -1.52 -6.36
CA TRP A 35 0.02 -2.63 -5.71
C TRP A 35 1.28 -3.06 -6.46
N GLN A 36 1.15 -3.33 -7.77
CA GLN A 36 2.30 -3.74 -8.58
C GLN A 36 3.33 -2.63 -8.75
N ALA A 37 2.91 -1.37 -8.78
CA ALA A 37 3.80 -0.21 -8.90
C ALA A 37 4.57 0.10 -7.59
N ALA A 38 3.93 -0.11 -6.43
CA ALA A 38 4.49 0.23 -5.13
C ALA A 38 5.52 -0.81 -4.64
N LEU A 39 5.34 -2.10 -4.94
CA LEU A 39 6.28 -3.14 -4.49
C LEU A 39 7.75 -2.87 -4.88
N PRO A 40 8.09 -2.49 -6.14
CA PRO A 40 9.45 -2.07 -6.47
C PRO A 40 9.93 -0.82 -5.73
N ALA A 41 9.03 0.12 -5.40
CA ALA A 41 9.39 1.34 -4.66
C ALA A 41 9.72 1.01 -3.19
N PHE A 42 8.95 0.14 -2.54
CA PHE A 42 9.30 -0.36 -1.20
C PHE A 42 10.63 -1.11 -1.19
N ALA A 43 10.89 -1.95 -2.20
CA ALA A 43 12.18 -2.61 -2.32
C ALA A 43 13.35 -1.61 -2.44
N ALA A 44 13.15 -0.53 -3.20
CA ALA A 44 14.15 0.54 -3.34
C ALA A 44 14.32 1.39 -2.08
N GLY A 45 13.24 1.61 -1.30
CA GLY A 45 13.27 2.30 0.00
C GLY A 45 13.84 1.45 1.15
N GLY A 46 14.31 0.23 0.85
CA GLY A 46 15.03 -0.63 1.78
C GLY A 46 14.19 -1.73 2.45
N TRP A 47 12.89 -1.83 2.19
CA TRP A 47 12.07 -2.92 2.72
C TRP A 47 12.25 -4.21 1.93
N THR A 48 12.19 -5.36 2.61
CA THR A 48 12.28 -6.67 1.97
C THR A 48 10.93 -7.07 1.40
N VAL A 49 10.84 -7.15 0.06
CA VAL A 49 9.64 -7.63 -0.64
C VAL A 49 9.73 -9.13 -0.89
N PRO A 50 8.75 -9.95 -0.41
CA PRO A 50 8.76 -11.39 -0.59
C PRO A 50 8.83 -11.85 -2.05
N ARG A 51 9.40 -13.04 -2.26
CA ARG A 51 9.40 -13.77 -3.54
C ARG A 51 8.77 -15.16 -3.32
N PRO A 52 7.72 -15.54 -4.07
CA PRO A 52 7.05 -14.76 -5.12
C PRO A 52 6.36 -13.49 -4.57
N ARG A 53 6.19 -12.49 -5.45
CA ARG A 53 5.53 -11.23 -5.06
C ARG A 53 4.11 -11.51 -4.56
N PRO A 54 3.66 -10.88 -3.47
CA PRO A 54 2.32 -11.11 -2.96
C PRO A 54 1.28 -10.65 -3.99
N PRO A 55 0.23 -11.44 -4.26
CA PRO A 55 -0.83 -11.04 -5.17
C PRO A 55 -1.65 -9.91 -4.55
N PHE A 56 -2.28 -9.09 -5.41
CA PHE A 56 -3.22 -8.08 -4.96
C PHE A 56 -4.56 -8.72 -4.61
N ALA A 57 -5.13 -8.33 -3.47
CA ALA A 57 -6.51 -8.56 -3.10
C ALA A 57 -7.03 -7.37 -2.29
N HIS A 58 -8.33 -7.07 -2.39
CA HIS A 58 -8.95 -6.15 -1.42
C HIS A 58 -8.98 -6.82 -0.04
N GLY A 59 -8.58 -6.08 0.99
CA GLY A 59 -8.37 -6.60 2.34
C GLY A 59 -7.11 -7.47 2.48
N GLY A 60 -6.36 -7.70 1.39
CA GLY A 60 -5.10 -8.44 1.44
C GLY A 60 -4.06 -7.69 2.26
N GLN A 61 -3.28 -8.41 3.06
CA GLN A 61 -2.26 -7.83 3.94
C GLN A 61 -0.92 -8.52 3.74
N VAL A 62 0.16 -7.75 3.83
CA VAL A 62 1.53 -8.29 3.88
C VAL A 62 2.37 -7.42 4.79
N THR A 63 3.27 -8.04 5.56
CA THR A 63 4.31 -7.32 6.29
C THR A 63 5.57 -7.34 5.45
N LEU A 64 6.19 -6.18 5.22
CA LEU A 64 7.51 -6.08 4.63
C LEU A 64 8.54 -5.84 5.73
N ASP A 65 9.58 -6.66 5.78
CA ASP A 65 10.61 -6.51 6.81
C ASP A 65 11.46 -5.26 6.54
N ALA A 66 11.75 -4.49 7.59
CA ALA A 66 12.68 -3.38 7.55
C ALA A 66 14.06 -3.86 8.06
N PRO A 67 15.18 -3.36 7.52
CA PRO A 67 16.51 -3.82 7.91
C PRO A 67 16.93 -3.29 9.31
N ASP A 68 16.28 -2.24 9.80
CA ASP A 68 16.68 -1.46 10.97
C ASP A 68 15.52 -1.09 11.91
N GLY A 69 14.41 -1.84 11.87
CA GLY A 69 13.25 -1.51 12.69
C GLY A 69 12.05 -2.43 12.52
N PRO A 70 10.87 -2.04 13.05
CA PRO A 70 9.64 -2.80 12.86
C PRO A 70 9.28 -2.85 11.37
N GLY A 71 8.75 -3.99 10.94
CA GLY A 71 8.27 -4.17 9.56
C GLY A 71 7.10 -3.24 9.22
N LEU A 72 6.93 -2.99 7.92
CA LEU A 72 5.88 -2.14 7.36
C LEU A 72 4.65 -2.99 6.99
N ARG A 73 3.47 -2.63 7.51
CA ARG A 73 2.22 -3.31 7.18
C ARG A 73 1.60 -2.72 5.91
N LEU A 74 1.48 -3.52 4.86
CA LEU A 74 0.80 -3.14 3.62
C LEU A 74 -0.60 -3.73 3.56
N PHE A 75 -1.54 -2.94 3.06
CA PHE A 75 -2.94 -3.31 2.87
C PHE A 75 -3.36 -3.05 1.43
N GLY A 76 -3.95 -4.05 0.78
CA GLY A 76 -4.57 -3.90 -0.53
C GLY A 76 -6.01 -3.42 -0.40
N CYS A 77 -6.38 -2.36 -1.13
CA CYS A 77 -7.76 -1.92 -1.24
C CYS A 77 -8.15 -1.80 -2.72
N PHE A 78 -9.40 -2.10 -3.09
CA PHE A 78 -9.86 -1.70 -4.42
C PHE A 78 -9.74 -0.18 -4.57
N HIS A 79 -9.45 0.26 -5.80
CA HIS A 79 -9.33 1.69 -6.08
C HIS A 79 -10.68 2.38 -5.90
N VAL A 80 -10.69 3.56 -5.29
CA VAL A 80 -11.89 4.39 -5.01
C VAL A 80 -12.44 5.11 -6.27
N SER A 81 -12.32 4.48 -7.43
CA SER A 81 -12.85 5.02 -8.69
C SER A 81 -14.38 4.99 -8.69
N GLN A 82 -15.01 5.93 -9.41
CA GLN A 82 -16.46 5.96 -9.62
C GLN A 82 -17.01 4.61 -10.10
N ARG A 83 -16.30 3.94 -11.03
CA ARG A 83 -16.67 2.61 -11.50
C ARG A 83 -16.83 1.62 -10.34
N ASN A 84 -15.86 1.55 -9.43
CA ASN A 84 -15.92 0.57 -8.32
C ASN A 84 -16.97 0.94 -7.28
N THR A 85 -17.13 2.22 -6.97
CA THR A 85 -18.07 2.67 -5.95
C THR A 85 -19.52 2.63 -6.43
N PHE A 86 -19.80 3.01 -7.68
CA PHE A 86 -21.17 3.02 -8.22
C PHE A 86 -21.68 1.61 -8.58
N THR A 87 -20.79 0.68 -8.91
CA THR A 87 -21.16 -0.72 -9.17
C THR A 87 -21.23 -1.58 -7.90
N GLY A 88 -20.93 -1.02 -6.73
CA GLY A 88 -20.89 -1.75 -5.47
C GLY A 88 -19.69 -2.70 -5.31
N ARG A 89 -18.75 -2.72 -6.27
CA ARG A 89 -17.51 -3.50 -6.17
C ARG A 89 -16.64 -3.08 -4.97
N LEU A 90 -16.71 -1.81 -4.59
CA LEU A 90 -16.16 -1.29 -3.35
C LEU A 90 -17.27 -0.50 -2.63
N THR A 91 -17.67 -0.97 -1.46
CA THR A 91 -18.60 -0.23 -0.60
C THR A 91 -17.85 0.70 0.36
N PRO A 92 -18.51 1.74 0.91
CA PRO A 92 -17.92 2.56 1.97
C PRO A 92 -17.52 1.76 3.21
N GLU A 93 -18.27 0.72 3.58
CA GLU A 93 -17.96 -0.16 4.71
C GLU A 93 -16.66 -0.93 4.49
N MET A 94 -16.52 -1.58 3.32
CA MET A 94 -15.29 -2.26 2.91
C MET A 94 -14.06 -1.35 2.95
N LEU A 95 -14.20 -0.09 2.49
CA LEU A 95 -13.12 0.88 2.57
C LEU A 95 -12.76 1.22 4.02
N ARG A 96 -13.77 1.46 4.88
CA ARG A 96 -13.56 1.76 6.31
C ARG A 96 -12.88 0.60 7.02
N ASP A 97 -13.21 -0.65 6.69
CA ASP A 97 -12.59 -1.81 7.33
C ASP A 97 -11.09 -1.89 7.03
N VAL A 98 -10.68 -1.63 5.78
CA VAL A 98 -9.26 -1.58 5.43
C VAL A 98 -8.56 -0.40 6.12
N LEU A 99 -9.20 0.77 6.17
CA LEU A 99 -8.63 1.94 6.85
C LEU A 99 -8.49 1.72 8.36
N ARG A 100 -9.48 1.07 9.00
CA ARG A 100 -9.46 0.73 10.42
C ARG A 100 -8.33 -0.24 10.71
N ALA A 101 -8.22 -1.33 9.93
CA ALA A 101 -7.13 -2.29 10.09
C ALA A 101 -5.74 -1.67 9.90
N ALA A 102 -5.60 -0.72 8.97
CA ALA A 102 -4.35 0.01 8.77
C ALA A 102 -4.04 0.98 9.93
N ALA A 103 -5.06 1.65 10.47
CA ALA A 103 -4.92 2.52 11.64
C ALA A 103 -4.52 1.72 12.89
N ASP A 104 -5.16 0.57 13.13
CA ASP A 104 -4.81 -0.35 14.22
C ASP A 104 -3.35 -0.82 14.10
N ALA A 105 -2.94 -1.24 12.91
CA ALA A 105 -1.56 -1.64 12.63
C ALA A 105 -0.54 -0.49 12.80
N ALA A 106 -0.97 0.75 12.64
CA ALA A 106 -0.16 1.95 12.87
C ALA A 106 -0.20 2.44 14.32
N GLY A 107 -0.97 1.80 15.21
CA GLY A 107 -1.16 2.26 16.59
C GLY A 107 -1.95 3.57 16.69
N LEU A 108 -2.77 3.88 15.68
CA LEU A 108 -3.61 5.07 15.65
C LEU A 108 -4.98 4.78 16.29
N PRO A 109 -5.60 5.75 16.98
CA PRO A 109 -6.93 5.57 17.53
C PRO A 109 -7.96 5.42 16.41
N THR A 110 -8.69 4.31 16.40
CA THR A 110 -9.82 4.09 15.51
C THR A 110 -11.11 4.57 16.16
N ARG A 111 -11.89 5.38 15.44
CA ARG A 111 -13.25 5.77 15.83
C ARG A 111 -14.28 4.96 15.06
#